data_AF-A0A965S0D1-F1
#
_entry.id   AF-A0A965S0D1-F1
#
_cell.length_a   1.000
_cell.length_b   1.000
_cell.length_c   1.000
_cell.angle_alpha   90.00
_cell.angle_beta   90.00
_cell.angle_gamma   90.00
#
_symmetry.space_group_name_H-M   'P 1'
#
loop_
_entity.id
_entity.type
_entity.pdbx_description
1 polymer ?
#
loop_
_entity_poly.entity_id
_entity_poly.type
_entity_poly.pdbx_seq_one_letter_code
_entity_poly.pdbx_strand_id
1 'polypeptide(L)'
;MEKLFRWNIILAALHAVQAVAIIVLSKPDLGVQTVTTSFLSLDTLASTAEKPVLVSATRSLFDVNLSCFVAAFFIICSLAHLFIATRYRKTYEANLQKGINKVRWYEYSLSASTMMVAIALLAGIFDIGTLVLMFVLTAVMNLCGLIMEVTNQGKEKINWTSYIVGCIAGIAPWIVYVFYIVGSSRFGDGGGPPTFVYYILFSIFLLFNSFAINMYLQYRKKGKWADYLYGERVYMILSLVAKSLLAWQVFAGALRP
;
A
#
# COMPACT_ATOMS: atom_id res chain seq x y z
N MET A 1 -7.23 24.68 12.17
CA MET A 1 -8.31 23.68 12.08
C MET A 1 -9.17 23.88 10.84
N GLU A 2 -9.79 25.05 10.62
CA GLU A 2 -10.68 25.26 9.46
C GLU A 2 -10.01 25.01 8.09
N LYS A 3 -8.74 25.42 7.93
CA LYS A 3 -7.95 25.11 6.72
C LYS A 3 -7.81 23.60 6.48
N LEU A 4 -7.63 22.78 7.53
CA LEU A 4 -7.53 21.33 7.43
C LEU A 4 -8.87 20.68 7.11
N PHE A 5 -9.97 21.25 7.61
CA PHE A 5 -11.32 20.82 7.21
C PHE A 5 -11.54 21.01 5.71
N ARG A 6 -11.27 22.22 5.18
CA ARG A 6 -11.38 22.49 3.73
C ARG A 6 -10.47 21.56 2.93
N TRP A 7 -9.27 21.30 3.44
CA TRP A 7 -8.32 20.39 2.82
C TRP A 7 -8.81 18.94 2.76
N ASN A 8 -9.41 18.41 3.83
CA ASN A 8 -10.02 17.07 3.82
C ASN A 8 -11.16 16.96 2.79
N ILE A 9 -12.02 17.98 2.66
CA ILE A 9 -13.08 17.98 1.64
C ILE A 9 -12.50 17.96 0.22
N ILE A 10 -11.49 18.79 -0.05
CA ILE A 10 -10.81 18.83 -1.34
C ILE A 10 -10.21 17.46 -1.67
N LEU A 11 -9.49 16.83 -0.72
CA LEU A 11 -8.89 15.52 -0.95
C LEU A 11 -9.94 14.42 -1.14
N ALA A 12 -11.06 14.47 -0.41
CA ALA A 12 -12.16 13.54 -0.63
C ALA A 12 -12.65 13.63 -2.10
N ALA A 13 -12.89 14.84 -2.59
CA ALA A 13 -13.30 15.06 -3.97
C ALA A 13 -12.23 14.61 -4.98
N LEU A 14 -10.97 14.97 -4.78
CA LEU A 14 -9.88 14.60 -5.70
C LEU A 14 -9.69 13.08 -5.78
N HIS A 15 -9.78 12.37 -4.66
CA HIS A 15 -9.71 10.91 -4.66
C HIS A 15 -10.95 10.28 -5.32
N ALA A 16 -12.15 10.79 -5.05
CA ALA A 16 -13.37 10.31 -5.70
C ALA A 16 -13.34 10.49 -7.22
N VAL A 17 -12.92 11.66 -7.70
CA VAL A 17 -12.79 11.94 -9.14
C VAL A 17 -11.80 10.98 -9.79
N GLN A 18 -10.65 10.72 -9.17
CA GLN A 18 -9.68 9.76 -9.70
C GLN A 18 -10.20 8.32 -9.68
N ALA A 19 -10.94 7.91 -8.65
CA ALA A 19 -11.59 6.59 -8.62
C ALA A 19 -12.55 6.42 -9.81
N VAL A 20 -13.43 7.40 -10.02
CA VAL A 20 -14.39 7.40 -11.13
C VAL A 20 -13.65 7.40 -12.48
N ALA A 21 -12.62 8.24 -12.62
CA ALA A 21 -11.83 8.29 -13.84
C ALA A 21 -11.18 6.94 -14.17
N ILE A 22 -10.59 6.25 -13.19
CA ILE A 22 -10.02 4.91 -13.40
C ILE A 22 -11.08 3.91 -13.84
N ILE A 23 -12.25 3.89 -13.20
CA ILE A 23 -13.34 2.96 -13.57
C ILE A 23 -13.85 3.23 -14.98
N VAL A 24 -14.05 4.50 -15.35
CA VAL A 24 -14.64 4.90 -16.63
C VAL A 24 -13.64 4.75 -17.79
N LEU A 25 -12.37 5.06 -17.57
CA LEU A 25 -11.36 5.09 -18.63
C LEU A 25 -10.67 3.74 -18.85
N SER A 26 -10.70 2.83 -17.88
CA SER A 26 -10.04 1.52 -18.00
C SER A 26 -10.87 0.56 -18.85
N LYS A 27 -10.21 -0.27 -19.66
CA LYS A 27 -10.87 -1.39 -20.35
C LYS A 27 -11.08 -2.57 -19.39
N PRO A 28 -12.31 -3.15 -19.31
CA PRO A 28 -12.59 -4.25 -18.38
C PRO A 28 -11.80 -5.55 -18.65
N ASP A 29 -11.39 -5.78 -19.89
CA ASP A 29 -10.61 -6.93 -20.34
C ASP A 29 -9.09 -6.75 -20.15
N LEU A 30 -8.62 -5.53 -19.89
CA LEU A 30 -7.22 -5.25 -19.61
C LEU A 30 -6.92 -5.30 -18.10
N GLY A 31 -5.68 -5.67 -17.76
CA GLY A 31 -5.21 -5.73 -16.39
C GLY A 31 -5.81 -6.85 -15.55
N VAL A 32 -6.40 -7.87 -16.19
CA VAL A 32 -6.85 -9.10 -15.52
C VAL A 32 -5.63 -9.95 -15.11
N GLN A 33 -5.59 -10.38 -13.86
CA GLN A 33 -4.53 -11.20 -13.28
C GLN A 33 -5.15 -12.42 -12.60
N THR A 34 -4.58 -13.60 -12.83
CA THR A 34 -5.06 -14.84 -12.22
C THR A 34 -4.35 -15.06 -10.90
N VAL A 35 -5.12 -15.06 -9.81
CA VAL A 35 -4.63 -15.42 -8.48
C VAL A 35 -4.48 -16.93 -8.41
N THR A 36 -3.33 -17.38 -7.89
CA THR A 36 -2.97 -18.79 -7.81
C THR A 36 -2.69 -19.22 -6.38
N THR A 37 -2.51 -20.53 -6.20
CA THR A 37 -1.97 -21.14 -5.00
C THR A 37 -1.20 -22.39 -5.38
N SER A 38 -0.34 -22.88 -4.49
CA SER A 38 0.44 -24.10 -4.72
C SER A 38 0.13 -25.16 -3.66
N PHE A 39 0.03 -26.42 -4.08
CA PHE A 39 -0.19 -27.57 -3.21
C PHE A 39 0.83 -28.67 -3.51
N LEU A 40 1.07 -29.53 -2.51
CA LEU A 40 1.83 -30.75 -2.74
C LEU A 40 1.01 -31.69 -3.63
N SER A 41 1.62 -32.16 -4.71
CA SER A 41 1.07 -33.15 -5.62
C SER A 41 2.08 -34.28 -5.82
N LEU A 42 1.59 -35.47 -6.16
CA LEU A 42 2.45 -36.61 -6.45
C LEU A 42 3.05 -36.46 -7.84
N ASP A 43 4.37 -36.56 -7.94
CA ASP A 43 5.03 -36.73 -9.24
C ASP A 43 4.88 -38.18 -9.68
N THR A 44 3.95 -38.45 -10.57
CA THR A 44 3.66 -39.83 -11.03
C THR A 44 4.79 -40.45 -11.83
N LEU A 45 5.74 -39.66 -12.34
CA LEU A 45 6.88 -40.15 -13.11
C LEU A 45 8.08 -40.48 -12.21
N ALA A 46 8.29 -39.69 -11.16
CA ALA A 46 9.37 -39.90 -10.20
C ALA A 46 8.99 -40.81 -9.02
N SER A 47 7.69 -40.98 -8.74
CA SER A 47 7.22 -41.78 -7.61
C SER A 47 7.19 -43.27 -7.89
N THR A 48 7.47 -44.08 -6.87
CA THR A 48 7.19 -45.52 -6.85
C THR A 48 6.24 -45.88 -5.71
N ALA A 49 5.70 -47.11 -5.70
CA ALA A 49 4.75 -47.57 -4.67
C ALA A 49 5.30 -47.48 -3.23
N GLU A 50 6.62 -47.55 -3.06
CA GLU A 50 7.29 -47.52 -1.76
C GLU A 50 7.91 -46.15 -1.44
N LYS A 51 8.06 -45.27 -2.44
CA LYS A 51 8.71 -43.96 -2.32
C LYS A 51 7.94 -42.91 -3.11
N PRO A 52 6.91 -42.29 -2.51
CA PRO A 52 6.21 -41.18 -3.12
C PRO A 52 7.13 -39.95 -3.18
N VAL A 53 7.22 -39.34 -4.37
CA VAL A 53 7.91 -38.07 -4.60
C VAL A 53 6.85 -36.99 -4.74
N LEU A 54 6.91 -35.98 -3.87
CA LEU A 54 5.99 -34.85 -3.91
C LEU A 54 6.64 -33.64 -4.59
N VAL A 55 5.88 -33.00 -5.46
CA VAL A 55 6.24 -31.76 -6.16
C VAL A 55 5.21 -30.68 -5.89
N SER A 56 5.58 -29.42 -6.13
CA SER A 56 4.66 -28.29 -6.01
C SER A 56 3.84 -28.16 -7.29
N ALA A 57 2.51 -28.26 -7.18
CA ALA A 57 1.58 -28.02 -8.28
C ALA A 57 0.85 -26.69 -8.06
N THR A 58 0.91 -25.81 -9.06
CA THR A 58 0.20 -24.52 -9.05
C THR A 58 -1.22 -24.68 -9.60
N ARG A 59 -2.19 -24.06 -8.92
CA ARG A 59 -3.60 -24.03 -9.32
C ARG A 59 -4.11 -22.61 -9.37
N SER A 60 -4.85 -22.28 -10.43
CA SER A 60 -5.62 -21.04 -10.53
C SER A 60 -6.83 -21.08 -9.61
N LEU A 61 -7.06 -19.99 -8.88
CA LEU A 61 -8.20 -19.84 -7.98
C LEU A 61 -9.30 -19.00 -8.63
N PHE A 62 -8.97 -17.76 -8.98
CA PHE A 62 -9.89 -16.80 -9.57
C PHE A 62 -9.12 -15.65 -10.21
N ASP A 63 -9.80 -14.92 -11.08
CA ASP A 63 -9.25 -13.74 -11.73
C ASP A 63 -9.65 -12.47 -10.99
N VAL A 64 -8.75 -11.50 -10.98
CA VAL A 64 -8.99 -10.16 -10.45
C VAL A 64 -8.57 -9.11 -11.47
N ASN A 65 -9.23 -7.97 -11.49
CA ASN A 65 -8.85 -6.85 -12.35
C ASN A 65 -8.13 -5.76 -11.55
N LEU A 66 -6.94 -5.35 -12.02
CA LEU A 66 -6.12 -4.30 -11.40
C LEU A 66 -6.86 -2.96 -11.26
N SER A 67 -7.74 -2.61 -12.20
CA SER A 67 -8.55 -1.38 -12.12
C SER A 67 -9.42 -1.33 -10.86
N CYS A 68 -9.93 -2.48 -10.38
CA CYS A 68 -10.68 -2.59 -9.14
C CYS A 68 -9.83 -2.23 -7.92
N PHE A 69 -8.58 -2.71 -7.85
CA PHE A 69 -7.67 -2.35 -6.76
C PHE A 69 -7.31 -0.86 -6.79
N VAL A 70 -7.05 -0.33 -7.98
CA VAL A 70 -6.71 1.08 -8.18
C VAL A 70 -7.87 1.99 -7.74
N ALA A 71 -9.09 1.68 -8.16
CA ALA A 71 -10.27 2.40 -7.73
C ALA A 71 -10.52 2.24 -6.22
N ALA A 72 -10.34 1.04 -5.67
CA ALA A 72 -10.60 0.74 -4.27
C ALA A 72 -9.75 1.59 -3.31
N PHE A 73 -8.43 1.74 -3.55
CA PHE A 73 -7.60 2.55 -2.64
C PHE A 73 -7.96 4.04 -2.68
N PHE A 74 -8.49 4.54 -3.81
CA PHE A 74 -9.01 5.90 -3.91
C PHE A 74 -10.33 6.07 -3.18
N ILE A 75 -11.26 5.12 -3.33
CA ILE A 75 -12.54 5.12 -2.63
C ILE A 75 -12.32 5.10 -1.12
N ILE A 76 -11.45 4.21 -0.63
CA ILE A 76 -11.09 4.12 0.80
C ILE A 76 -10.58 5.49 1.31
N CYS A 77 -9.67 6.13 0.56
CA CYS A 77 -9.11 7.43 0.96
C CYS A 77 -10.15 8.56 0.92
N SER A 78 -10.99 8.58 -0.13
CA SER A 78 -12.09 9.54 -0.25
C SER A 78 -13.06 9.45 0.93
N LEU A 79 -13.49 8.23 1.27
CA LEU A 79 -14.41 7.97 2.37
C LEU A 79 -13.80 8.36 3.71
N ALA A 80 -12.51 8.08 3.94
CA ALA A 80 -11.82 8.48 5.16
C ALA A 80 -11.75 10.00 5.31
N HIS A 81 -11.38 10.73 4.24
CA HIS A 81 -11.34 12.19 4.25
C HIS A 81 -12.73 12.80 4.45
N LEU A 82 -13.77 12.25 3.80
CA LEU A 82 -15.15 12.67 3.98
C LEU A 82 -15.63 12.43 5.42
N PHE A 83 -15.30 11.26 5.99
CA PHE A 83 -15.62 10.92 7.38
C PHE A 83 -14.94 11.87 8.38
N ILE A 84 -13.66 12.19 8.17
CA ILE A 84 -12.91 13.18 8.97
C ILE A 84 -13.58 14.55 8.87
N ALA A 85 -13.97 14.98 7.66
CA ALA A 85 -14.54 16.31 7.47
C ALA A 85 -15.97 16.44 8.04
N THR A 86 -16.73 15.34 8.11
CA THR A 86 -18.14 15.33 8.51
C THR A 86 -18.31 14.79 9.94
N ARG A 87 -18.62 13.49 10.07
CA ARG A 87 -19.05 12.85 11.32
C ARG A 87 -17.97 12.82 12.40
N TYR A 88 -16.70 12.74 12.00
CA TYR A 88 -15.56 12.58 12.92
C TYR A 88 -14.81 13.87 13.22
N ARG A 89 -15.24 15.01 12.68
CA ARG A 89 -14.48 16.27 12.72
C ARG A 89 -14.07 16.71 14.12
N LYS A 90 -15.00 16.74 15.08
CA LYS A 90 -14.71 17.16 16.45
C LYS A 90 -13.66 16.26 17.12
N THR A 91 -13.77 14.95 16.92
CA THR A 91 -12.83 13.97 17.49
C THR A 91 -11.47 14.04 16.79
N TYR A 92 -11.45 14.21 15.47
CA TYR A 92 -10.23 14.46 14.70
C TYR A 92 -9.49 15.69 15.23
N GLU A 93 -10.18 16.82 15.35
CA GLU A 93 -9.61 18.07 15.82
C GLU A 93 -9.05 17.95 17.26
N ALA A 94 -9.74 17.25 18.15
CA ALA A 94 -9.26 16.97 19.50
C ALA A 94 -8.06 16.02 19.54
N ASN A 95 -7.97 15.05 18.63
CA ASN A 95 -6.82 14.15 18.51
C ASN A 95 -5.59 14.86 17.92
N LEU A 96 -5.77 15.76 16.96
CA LEU A 96 -4.67 16.55 16.40
C LEU A 96 -3.95 17.39 17.47
N GLN A 97 -4.70 17.95 18.43
CA GLN A 97 -4.13 18.68 19.57
C GLN A 97 -3.26 17.78 20.46
N LYS A 98 -3.51 16.47 20.43
CA LYS A 98 -2.76 15.45 21.15
C LYS A 98 -1.63 14.84 20.31
N GLY A 99 -1.44 15.31 19.07
CA GLY A 99 -0.48 14.75 18.13
C GLY A 99 -0.86 13.35 17.63
N ILE A 100 -2.16 13.09 17.45
CA ILE A 100 -2.68 11.79 17.02
C ILE A 100 -3.64 11.99 15.84
N ASN A 101 -3.52 11.13 14.82
CA ASN A 101 -4.54 10.98 13.79
C ASN A 101 -4.83 9.49 13.56
N LYS A 102 -5.85 8.96 14.23
CA LYS A 102 -6.24 7.55 14.15
C LYS A 102 -6.76 7.15 12.77
N VAL A 103 -7.58 8.00 12.16
CA VAL A 103 -8.24 7.68 10.88
C VAL A 103 -7.22 7.52 9.77
N ARG A 104 -6.15 8.34 9.76
CA ARG A 104 -5.03 8.20 8.80
C ARG A 104 -4.41 6.82 8.84
N TRP A 105 -4.12 6.28 10.02
CA TRP A 105 -3.48 4.96 10.12
C TRP A 105 -4.43 3.82 9.74
N TYR A 106 -5.72 3.92 10.08
CA TYR A 106 -6.71 2.95 9.61
C TYR A 106 -6.87 3.02 8.09
N GLU A 107 -6.97 4.21 7.52
CA GLU A 107 -7.05 4.41 6.08
C GLU A 107 -5.82 3.84 5.37
N TYR A 108 -4.61 4.22 5.79
CA TYR A 108 -3.37 3.71 5.18
C TYR A 108 -3.23 2.20 5.34
N SER A 109 -3.66 1.63 6.48
CA SER A 109 -3.61 0.18 6.68
C SER A 109 -4.43 -0.62 5.67
N LEU A 110 -5.47 -0.01 5.08
CA LEU A 110 -6.28 -0.63 4.04
C LEU A 110 -5.84 -0.18 2.64
N SER A 111 -5.69 1.12 2.41
CA SER A 111 -5.37 1.66 1.09
C SER A 111 -3.94 1.34 0.65
N ALA A 112 -2.94 1.50 1.51
CA ALA A 112 -1.55 1.18 1.16
C ALA A 112 -1.36 -0.33 0.99
N SER A 113 -2.08 -1.15 1.75
CA SER A 113 -2.06 -2.62 1.60
C SER A 113 -2.71 -3.05 0.29
N THR A 114 -3.82 -2.41 -0.10
CA THR A 114 -4.47 -2.61 -1.40
C THR A 114 -3.52 -2.19 -2.55
N MET A 115 -2.82 -1.06 -2.40
CA MET A 115 -1.77 -0.64 -3.34
C MET A 115 -0.66 -1.68 -3.43
N MET A 116 -0.21 -2.22 -2.29
CA MET A 116 0.86 -3.22 -2.26
C MET A 116 0.48 -4.51 -2.99
N VAL A 117 -0.77 -4.97 -2.84
CA VAL A 117 -1.29 -6.13 -3.60
C VAL A 117 -1.32 -5.84 -5.10
N ALA A 118 -1.80 -4.67 -5.53
CA ALA A 118 -1.80 -4.29 -6.95
C ALA A 118 -0.39 -4.24 -7.54
N ILE A 119 0.57 -3.68 -6.79
CA ILE A 119 1.98 -3.65 -7.16
C ILE A 119 2.54 -5.07 -7.27
N ALA A 120 2.26 -5.94 -6.31
CA ALA A 120 2.72 -7.32 -6.29
C ALA A 120 2.23 -8.12 -7.51
N LEU A 121 0.94 -7.98 -7.86
CA LEU A 121 0.36 -8.61 -9.05
C LEU A 121 1.06 -8.17 -10.34
N LEU A 122 1.43 -6.88 -10.46
CA LEU A 122 2.18 -6.36 -11.61
C LEU A 122 3.60 -6.92 -11.73
N ALA A 123 4.18 -7.41 -10.63
CA ALA A 123 5.48 -8.07 -10.61
C ALA A 123 5.41 -9.60 -10.79
N GLY A 124 4.23 -10.15 -11.04
CA GLY A 124 4.06 -11.60 -11.20
C GLY A 124 3.90 -12.37 -9.89
N ILE A 125 3.63 -11.68 -8.78
CA ILE A 125 3.34 -12.33 -7.49
C ILE A 125 1.84 -12.66 -7.47
N PHE A 126 1.51 -13.89 -7.84
CA PHE A 126 0.11 -14.33 -7.97
C PHE A 126 -0.38 -15.23 -6.83
N ASP A 127 0.54 -15.78 -6.03
CA ASP A 127 0.20 -16.68 -4.93
C ASP A 127 -0.60 -15.97 -3.83
N ILE A 128 -1.81 -16.46 -3.55
CA ILE A 128 -2.74 -15.85 -2.59
C ILE A 128 -2.15 -15.74 -1.18
N GLY A 129 -1.37 -16.73 -0.72
CA GLY A 129 -0.75 -16.70 0.59
C GLY A 129 0.24 -15.55 0.71
N THR A 130 1.09 -15.40 -0.30
CA THR A 130 2.06 -14.31 -0.41
C THR A 130 1.38 -12.95 -0.46
N LEU A 131 0.32 -12.80 -1.28
CA LEU A 131 -0.46 -11.57 -1.38
C LEU A 131 -1.11 -11.18 -0.05
N VAL A 132 -1.68 -12.14 0.67
CA VAL A 132 -2.28 -11.92 2.01
C VAL A 132 -1.21 -11.46 3.00
N LEU A 133 -0.04 -12.11 3.03
CA LEU A 133 1.05 -11.72 3.92
C LEU A 133 1.58 -10.31 3.62
N MET A 134 1.73 -9.96 2.33
CA MET A 134 2.13 -8.61 1.92
C MET A 134 1.08 -7.56 2.34
N PHE A 135 -0.20 -7.87 2.18
CA PHE A 135 -1.29 -7.01 2.64
C PHE A 135 -1.22 -6.80 4.17
N VAL A 136 -1.13 -7.89 4.94
CA VAL A 136 -1.10 -7.84 6.41
C VAL A 136 0.13 -7.10 6.92
N LEU A 137 1.32 -7.36 6.38
CA LEU A 137 2.55 -6.66 6.80
C LEU A 137 2.48 -5.16 6.49
N THR A 138 1.91 -4.77 5.35
CA THR A 138 1.68 -3.36 5.02
C THR A 138 0.66 -2.73 5.97
N ALA A 139 -0.37 -3.47 6.37
CA ALA A 139 -1.34 -3.00 7.36
C ALA A 139 -0.67 -2.82 8.73
N VAL A 140 0.11 -3.81 9.18
CA VAL A 140 0.85 -3.79 10.46
C VAL A 140 1.81 -2.61 10.51
N MET A 141 2.58 -2.34 9.44
CA MET A 141 3.45 -1.16 9.36
C MET A 141 2.68 0.13 9.68
N ASN A 142 1.49 0.32 9.11
CA ASN A 142 0.68 1.50 9.36
C ASN A 142 0.10 1.55 10.78
N LEU A 143 -0.34 0.41 11.31
CA LEU A 143 -0.81 0.30 12.69
C LEU A 143 0.32 0.54 13.71
N CYS A 144 1.56 0.20 13.38
CA CYS A 144 2.73 0.58 14.17
C CYS A 144 2.90 2.11 14.24
N GLY A 145 2.55 2.84 13.18
CA GLY A 145 2.44 4.29 13.19
C GLY A 145 1.39 4.80 14.19
N LEU A 146 0.22 4.17 14.24
CA LEU A 146 -0.79 4.48 15.26
C LEU A 146 -0.26 4.24 16.69
N ILE A 147 0.38 3.09 16.92
CA ILE A 147 0.97 2.76 18.22
C ILE A 147 2.05 3.79 18.59
N MET A 148 2.88 4.21 17.64
CA MET A 148 3.89 5.25 17.86
C MET A 148 3.25 6.57 18.33
N GLU A 149 2.13 6.98 17.74
CA GLU A 149 1.35 8.16 18.16
C GLU A 149 0.73 8.03 19.54
N VAL A 150 0.06 6.91 19.81
CA VAL A 150 -0.64 6.71 21.08
C VAL A 150 0.35 6.50 22.24
N THR A 151 1.38 5.67 22.07
CA THR A 151 2.30 5.29 23.14
C THR A 151 3.26 6.41 23.54
N ASN A 152 3.52 7.38 22.66
CA ASN A 152 4.41 8.50 22.94
C ASN A 152 3.68 9.79 23.33
N GLN A 153 2.36 9.74 23.50
CA GLN A 153 1.60 10.88 23.95
C GLN A 153 2.08 11.33 25.35
N GLY A 154 2.47 12.59 25.47
CA GLY A 154 2.90 13.19 26.74
C GLY A 154 4.25 12.70 27.30
N LYS A 155 5.02 11.90 26.55
CA LYS A 155 6.33 11.42 27.00
C LYS A 155 7.44 12.41 26.68
N GLU A 156 8.36 12.60 27.62
CA GLU A 156 9.59 13.37 27.42
C GLU A 156 10.59 12.61 26.53
N LYS A 157 10.77 11.32 26.81
CA LYS A 157 11.63 10.43 26.02
C LYS A 157 10.79 9.56 25.08
N ILE A 158 11.05 9.71 23.78
CA ILE A 158 10.35 8.96 22.75
C ILE A 158 10.79 7.48 22.75
N ASN A 159 9.81 6.59 22.81
CA ASN A 159 9.97 5.16 22.56
C ASN A 159 9.80 4.90 21.05
N TRP A 160 10.87 4.42 20.42
CA TRP A 160 10.94 4.17 18.97
C TRP A 160 10.63 2.71 18.58
N THR A 161 10.28 1.84 19.53
CA THR A 161 10.11 0.40 19.28
C THR A 161 9.06 0.13 18.20
N SER A 162 7.88 0.77 18.27
CA SER A 162 6.85 0.57 17.25
C SER A 162 7.26 1.11 15.88
N TYR A 163 7.99 2.24 15.83
CA TYR A 163 8.55 2.74 14.57
C TYR A 163 9.50 1.73 13.91
N ILE A 164 10.42 1.14 14.69
CA ILE A 164 11.38 0.15 14.19
C ILE A 164 10.66 -1.11 13.70
N VAL A 165 9.72 -1.64 14.48
CA VAL A 165 8.89 -2.80 14.06
C VAL A 165 8.10 -2.47 12.80
N GLY A 166 7.56 -1.25 12.71
CA GLY A 166 6.88 -0.76 11.51
C GLY A 166 7.79 -0.73 10.28
N CYS A 167 9.04 -0.26 10.41
CA CYS A 167 10.01 -0.29 9.32
C CYS A 167 10.34 -1.73 8.87
N ILE A 168 10.50 -2.67 9.81
CA ILE A 168 10.75 -4.09 9.50
C ILE A 168 9.56 -4.69 8.76
N ALA A 169 8.33 -4.48 9.25
CA ALA A 169 7.13 -4.94 8.57
C ALA A 169 6.97 -4.28 7.18
N GLY A 170 7.31 -2.99 7.08
CA GLY A 170 7.19 -2.21 5.86
C GLY A 170 8.19 -2.57 4.77
N ILE A 171 9.41 -2.97 5.11
CA ILE A 171 10.44 -3.33 4.11
C ILE A 171 10.24 -4.75 3.55
N ALA A 172 9.61 -5.65 4.31
CA ALA A 172 9.45 -7.05 3.91
C ALA A 172 8.70 -7.23 2.56
N PRO A 173 7.55 -6.59 2.30
CA PRO A 173 6.90 -6.66 0.99
C PRO A 173 7.79 -6.18 -0.16
N TRP A 174 8.60 -5.14 0.05
CA TRP A 174 9.53 -4.63 -0.96
C TRP A 174 10.66 -5.60 -1.27
N ILE A 175 11.17 -6.31 -0.26
CA ILE A 175 12.16 -7.37 -0.45
C ILE A 175 11.58 -8.47 -1.34
N VAL A 176 10.38 -8.95 -1.03
CA VAL A 176 9.67 -9.96 -1.86
C VAL A 176 9.49 -9.45 -3.28
N TYR A 177 9.04 -8.21 -3.44
CA TYR A 177 8.86 -7.58 -4.74
C TYR A 177 10.16 -7.55 -5.56
N VAL A 178 11.27 -7.10 -4.97
CA VAL A 178 12.58 -7.05 -5.64
C VAL A 178 13.05 -8.44 -6.03
N PHE A 179 12.84 -9.46 -5.19
CA PHE A 179 13.17 -10.84 -5.54
C PHE A 179 12.45 -11.29 -6.81
N TYR A 180 11.16 -10.99 -6.94
CA TYR A 180 10.39 -11.36 -8.14
C TYR A 180 10.85 -10.58 -9.37
N ILE A 181 11.04 -9.26 -9.27
CA ILE A 181 11.52 -8.45 -10.40
C ILE A 181 12.89 -8.93 -10.90
N VAL A 182 13.83 -9.18 -9.98
CA VAL A 182 15.18 -9.67 -10.34
C VAL A 182 15.11 -11.10 -10.89
N GLY A 183 14.29 -11.95 -10.29
CA GLY A 183 14.07 -13.33 -10.73
C GLY A 183 13.53 -13.37 -12.16
N SER A 184 12.44 -12.65 -12.44
CA SER A 184 11.86 -12.53 -13.77
C SER A 184 12.82 -11.91 -14.78
N SER A 185 13.64 -10.94 -14.37
CA SER A 185 14.65 -10.33 -15.27
C SER A 185 15.81 -11.25 -15.62
N ARG A 186 16.19 -12.18 -14.75
CA ARG A 186 17.36 -13.06 -14.94
C ARG A 186 17.01 -14.43 -15.51
N PHE A 187 15.88 -14.97 -15.09
CA PHE A 187 15.47 -16.34 -15.36
C PHE A 187 14.18 -16.44 -16.17
N GLY A 188 13.47 -15.31 -16.36
CA GLY A 188 12.26 -15.27 -17.18
C GLY A 188 12.59 -15.09 -18.65
N ASP A 189 11.90 -15.84 -19.50
CA ASP A 189 11.93 -15.63 -20.94
C ASP A 189 11.18 -14.33 -21.31
N GLY A 190 11.66 -13.60 -22.33
CA GLY A 190 10.98 -12.40 -22.84
C GLY A 190 11.44 -11.06 -22.28
N GLY A 191 12.57 -11.00 -21.56
CA GLY A 191 13.22 -9.73 -21.18
C GLY A 191 12.79 -9.14 -19.84
N GLY A 192 12.09 -9.90 -19.02
CA GLY A 192 11.65 -9.50 -17.68
C GLY A 192 10.34 -8.68 -17.65
N PRO A 193 10.00 -8.11 -16.48
CA PRO A 193 8.80 -7.28 -16.33
C PRO A 193 8.80 -6.07 -17.27
N PRO A 194 7.63 -5.54 -17.66
CA PRO A 194 7.56 -4.29 -18.43
C PRO A 194 8.25 -3.12 -17.71
N THR A 195 8.86 -2.20 -18.48
CA THR A 195 9.66 -1.09 -17.91
C THR A 195 8.91 -0.25 -16.88
N PHE A 196 7.61 -0.03 -17.05
CA PHE A 196 6.81 0.76 -16.10
C PHE A 196 6.71 0.11 -14.71
N VAL A 197 6.85 -1.21 -14.61
CA VAL A 197 6.89 -1.95 -13.33
C VAL A 197 8.15 -1.57 -12.55
N TYR A 198 9.29 -1.40 -13.21
CA TYR A 198 10.52 -0.87 -12.59
C TYR A 198 10.37 0.60 -12.17
N TYR A 199 9.62 1.40 -12.93
CA TYR A 199 9.33 2.78 -12.51
C TYR A 199 8.47 2.83 -11.26
N ILE A 200 7.48 1.94 -11.11
CA ILE A 200 6.68 1.79 -9.90
C ILE A 200 7.57 1.43 -8.71
N LEU A 201 8.54 0.51 -8.89
CA LEU A 201 9.50 0.18 -7.85
C LEU A 201 10.20 1.44 -7.34
N PHE A 202 10.84 2.20 -8.22
CA PHE A 202 11.61 3.37 -7.78
C PHE A 202 10.71 4.48 -7.21
N SER A 203 9.63 4.84 -7.90
CA SER A 203 8.78 5.96 -7.51
C SER A 203 8.03 5.69 -6.19
N ILE A 204 7.37 4.54 -6.09
CA ILE A 204 6.52 4.23 -4.94
C ILE A 204 7.35 3.82 -3.74
N PHE A 205 8.49 3.15 -3.93
CA PHE A 205 9.42 2.88 -2.82
C PHE A 205 9.94 4.18 -2.19
N LEU A 206 10.35 5.17 -3.00
CA LEU A 206 10.78 6.47 -2.47
C LEU A 206 9.65 7.20 -1.73
N LEU A 207 8.43 7.13 -2.26
CA LEU A 207 7.28 7.72 -1.58
C LEU A 207 6.97 7.01 -0.26
N PHE A 208 6.99 5.68 -0.20
CA PHE A 208 6.83 4.89 1.03
C PHE A 208 7.86 5.30 2.10
N ASN A 209 9.13 5.42 1.72
CA ASN A 209 10.18 5.89 2.63
C ASN A 209 9.93 7.33 3.10
N SER A 210 9.34 8.19 2.25
CA SER A 210 9.00 9.56 2.63
C SER A 210 7.94 9.63 3.74
N PHE A 211 7.00 8.67 3.81
CA PHE A 211 6.07 8.56 4.95
C PHE A 211 6.80 8.27 6.26
N ALA A 212 7.74 7.32 6.25
CA ALA A 212 8.54 6.98 7.42
C ALA A 212 9.43 8.16 7.86
N ILE A 213 10.08 8.83 6.91
CA ILE A 213 10.87 10.05 7.16
C ILE A 213 10.00 11.16 7.75
N ASN A 214 8.78 11.37 7.24
CA ASN A 214 7.86 12.36 7.79
C ASN A 214 7.56 12.08 9.27
N MET A 215 7.31 10.81 9.63
CA MET A 215 7.13 10.41 11.03
C MET A 215 8.38 10.67 11.87
N TYR A 216 9.54 10.25 11.38
CA TYR A 216 10.81 10.43 12.07
C TYR A 216 11.07 11.92 12.36
N LEU A 217 10.89 12.80 11.37
CA LEU A 217 11.08 14.23 11.52
C LEU A 217 10.08 14.85 12.51
N GLN A 218 8.82 14.39 12.49
CA GLN A 218 7.78 14.81 13.44
C GLN A 218 8.17 14.50 14.89
N TYR A 219 8.71 13.31 15.17
CA TYR A 219 9.15 12.94 16.51
C TYR A 219 10.49 13.54 16.92
N ARG A 220 11.36 13.86 15.96
CA ARG A 220 12.59 14.63 16.20
C ARG A 220 12.33 16.13 16.35
N LYS A 221 11.10 16.60 16.09
CA LYS A 221 10.68 18.02 16.14
C LYS A 221 11.67 18.95 15.41
N LYS A 222 12.19 18.51 14.25
CA LYS A 222 13.22 19.24 13.50
C LYS A 222 12.58 20.22 12.51
N GLY A 223 12.93 21.51 12.60
CA GLY A 223 12.44 22.53 11.67
C GLY A 223 10.91 22.66 11.68
N LYS A 224 10.28 22.69 10.50
CA LYS A 224 8.82 22.82 10.38
C LYS A 224 8.03 21.66 11.00
N TRP A 225 8.67 20.49 11.18
CA TRP A 225 8.06 19.30 11.80
C TRP A 225 7.94 19.39 13.32
N ALA A 226 8.40 20.48 13.95
CA ALA A 226 8.05 20.79 15.33
C ALA A 226 6.54 21.03 15.50
N ASP A 227 5.87 21.51 14.45
CA ASP A 227 4.40 21.61 14.38
C ASP A 227 3.80 20.31 13.84
N TYR A 228 3.00 19.62 14.67
CA TYR A 228 2.29 18.40 14.27
C TYR A 228 1.39 18.62 13.04
N LEU A 229 0.76 19.79 12.92
CA LEU A 229 -0.12 20.11 11.80
C LEU A 229 0.66 20.25 10.48
N TYR A 230 1.96 20.53 10.53
CA TYR A 230 2.82 20.46 9.36
C TYR A 230 3.01 19.00 8.92
N GLY A 231 3.36 18.09 9.84
CA GLY A 231 3.50 16.66 9.56
C GLY A 231 2.21 16.05 9.00
N GLU A 232 1.06 16.42 9.56
CA GLU A 232 -0.27 16.03 9.05
C GLU A 232 -0.51 16.48 7.60
N ARG A 233 -0.19 17.74 7.27
CA ARG A 233 -0.31 18.25 5.90
C ARG A 233 0.61 17.51 4.93
N VAL A 234 1.84 17.21 5.35
CA VAL A 234 2.78 16.42 4.54
C VAL A 234 2.23 15.02 4.28
N TYR A 235 1.64 14.36 5.28
CA TYR A 235 0.99 13.07 5.07
C TYR A 235 -0.14 13.13 4.05
N MET A 236 -1.01 14.14 4.16
CA MET A 236 -2.11 14.34 3.23
C MET A 236 -1.62 14.54 1.78
N ILE A 237 -0.54 15.32 1.59
CA ILE A 237 0.08 15.53 0.27
C ILE A 237 0.71 14.23 -0.25
N LEU A 238 1.51 13.54 0.59
CA LEU A 238 2.15 12.28 0.22
C LEU A 238 1.10 11.23 -0.17
N SER A 239 -0.02 11.14 0.56
CA SER A 239 -1.14 10.24 0.25
C SER A 239 -1.71 10.52 -1.13
N LEU A 240 -2.02 11.78 -1.43
CA LEU A 240 -2.53 12.16 -2.74
C LEU A 240 -1.52 11.84 -3.84
N VAL A 241 -0.27 12.27 -3.69
CA VAL A 241 0.78 12.11 -4.71
C VAL A 241 1.07 10.63 -4.96
N ALA A 242 1.26 9.82 -3.92
CA ALA A 242 1.58 8.40 -4.07
C ALA A 242 0.45 7.61 -4.71
N LYS A 243 -0.79 7.82 -4.28
CA LYS A 243 -1.96 7.14 -4.84
C LYS A 243 -2.18 7.54 -6.30
N SER A 244 -2.07 8.84 -6.61
CA SER A 244 -2.22 9.34 -7.98
C SER A 244 -1.12 8.81 -8.89
N LEU A 245 0.14 8.91 -8.46
CA LEU A 245 1.28 8.45 -9.25
C LEU A 245 1.17 6.95 -9.57
N LEU A 246 0.89 6.11 -8.58
CA LEU A 246 0.69 4.69 -8.80
C LEU A 246 -0.48 4.44 -9.77
N ALA A 247 -1.65 5.02 -9.50
CA ALA A 247 -2.85 4.80 -10.32
C ALA A 247 -2.61 5.09 -11.80
N TRP A 248 -1.98 6.23 -12.11
CA TRP A 248 -1.76 6.65 -13.49
C TRP A 248 -0.60 5.91 -14.16
N GLN A 249 0.40 5.45 -13.40
CA GLN A 249 1.41 4.52 -13.91
C GLN A 249 0.79 3.16 -14.29
N VAL A 250 -0.08 2.61 -13.42
CA VAL A 250 -0.80 1.36 -13.71
C VAL A 250 -1.75 1.53 -14.88
N PHE A 251 -2.50 2.64 -14.92
CA PHE A 251 -3.40 2.93 -16.02
C PHE A 251 -2.67 2.96 -17.37
N ALA A 252 -1.59 3.76 -17.46
CA ALA A 252 -0.82 3.89 -18.68
C ALA A 252 -0.10 2.59 -19.09
N GLY A 253 0.31 1.78 -18.12
CA GLY A 253 1.05 0.54 -18.35
C GLY A 253 0.17 -0.67 -18.68
N ALA A 254 -1.03 -0.75 -18.11
CA ALA A 254 -1.81 -2.00 -18.08
C ALA A 254 -3.33 -1.86 -18.28
N LEU A 255 -3.92 -0.66 -18.24
CA LEU A 255 -5.39 -0.49 -18.28
C LEU A 255 -5.90 0.38 -19.44
N ARG A 256 -5.00 1.13 -20.10
CA ARG A 256 -5.35 2.00 -21.22
C ARG A 256 -5.79 1.19 -22.46
N PRO A 257 -6.82 1.64 -23.20
CA PRO A 257 -7.26 1.07 -24.46
C PRO A 257 -6.18 0.73 -25.49
#